data_AF-A0A2S8G9J3-F1
#
_entry.id   AF-A0A2S8G9J3-F1
#
_cell.length_a   1.000
_cell.length_b   1.000
_cell.length_c   1.000
_cell.angle_alpha   90.00
_cell.angle_beta   90.00
_cell.angle_gamma   90.00
#
_symmetry.space_group_name_H-M   'P 1'
#
loop_
_entity.id
_entity.type
_entity.pdbx_description
1 polymer ?
#
loop_
_entity_poly.entity_id
_entity_poly.type
_entity_poly.pdbx_seq_one_letter_code
_entity_poly.pdbx_strand_id
1 'polypeptide(L)' 'MAKVNIDGGLFERAQQAATKEGYSSVDELIATAIENEIKRIGEADAERQVADQLRGLGYIE' A
#
# COMPACT_ATOMS: atom_id res chain seq x y z
N MET A 1 6.81 -19.27 -6.49
CA MET A 1 6.56 -17.84 -6.20
C MET A 1 6.05 -17.17 -7.45
N ALA A 2 5.08 -16.26 -7.32
CA ALA A 2 4.66 -15.42 -8.44
C ALA A 2 5.75 -14.39 -8.76
N LYS A 3 6.07 -14.22 -10.04
CA LYS A 3 6.98 -13.18 -10.52
C LYS A 3 6.14 -12.10 -11.20
N VAL A 4 6.33 -10.86 -10.78
CA VAL A 4 5.64 -9.69 -11.36
C VAL A 4 6.68 -8.86 -12.11
N ASN A 5 6.33 -8.42 -13.32
CA ASN A 5 7.17 -7.49 -14.08
C ASN A 5 6.79 -6.05 -13.70
N ILE A 6 7.80 -5.21 -13.54
CA ILE A 6 7.65 -3.77 -13.30
C ILE A 6 8.19 -3.06 -14.54
N ASP A 7 7.51 -1.98 -14.94
CA ASP A 7 8.01 -1.09 -15.98
C ASP A 7 9.44 -0.60 -15.65
N GLY A 8 10.32 -0.58 -16.66
CA GLY A 8 11.73 -0.23 -16.45
C GLY A 8 11.92 1.19 -15.91
N GLY A 9 11.18 2.17 -16.43
CA GLY A 9 11.27 3.56 -15.99
C GLY A 9 10.69 3.76 -14.58
N LEU A 10 9.69 2.97 -14.18
CA LEU A 10 9.25 2.92 -12.78
C LEU A 10 10.32 2.31 -11.87
N PHE A 11 10.97 1.23 -12.29
CA PHE A 11 12.02 0.57 -11.50
C PHE A 11 13.27 1.44 -11.32
N GLU A 12 13.67 2.21 -12.33
CA GLU A 12 14.77 3.18 -12.22
C GLU A 12 14.44 4.29 -11.20
N ARG A 13 13.23 4.85 -11.25
CA ARG A 13 12.78 5.85 -10.27
C ARG A 13 12.73 5.26 -8.86
N ALA A 14 12.31 4.00 -8.73
CA ALA A 14 12.29 3.31 -7.45
C ALA A 14 13.72 3.12 -6.90
N GLN A 15 14.70 2.75 -7.73
CA GLN A 15 16.11 2.67 -7.31
C GLN A 15 16.64 4.01 -6.82
N GLN A 16 16.40 5.09 -7.57
CA GLN A 16 16.83 6.44 -7.18
C GLN A 16 16.22 6.86 -5.84
N ALA A 17 14.92 6.59 -5.65
CA ALA A 17 14.23 6.84 -4.39
C ALA A 17 14.80 6.00 -3.24
N ALA A 18 15.02 4.70 -3.47
CA ALA A 18 15.57 3.80 -2.46
C ALA A 18 16.94 4.27 -1.96
N THR A 19 17.85 4.64 -2.87
CA THR A 19 19.17 5.18 -2.50
C THR A 19 19.07 6.51 -1.76
N LYS A 20 18.20 7.42 -2.23
CA LYS A 20 18.03 8.75 -1.62
C LYS A 20 17.52 8.66 -0.18
N GLU A 21 16.56 7.78 0.07
CA GLU A 21 15.93 7.60 1.38
C GLU A 21 16.69 6.60 2.28
N GLY A 22 17.81 6.05 1.81
CA GLY A 22 18.70 5.21 2.62
C GLY A 22 18.24 3.76 2.80
N TYR A 23 17.39 3.25 1.90
CA TYR A 23 17.03 1.83 1.89
C TYR A 23 18.23 0.96 1.53
N SER A 24 18.25 -0.26 2.06
CA SER A 24 19.32 -1.24 1.80
C SER A 24 19.26 -1.78 0.36
N SER A 25 18.09 -1.75 -0.26
CA SER A 25 17.86 -2.16 -1.65
C SER A 25 16.55 -1.58 -2.21
N VAL A 26 16.40 -1.58 -3.53
CA VAL A 26 15.10 -1.27 -4.17
C VAL A 26 14.03 -2.32 -3.84
N ASP A 27 14.43 -3.58 -3.62
CA ASP A 27 13.51 -4.65 -3.20
C ASP A 27 12.89 -4.36 -1.84
N GLU A 28 13.67 -3.83 -0.89
CA GLU A 28 13.17 -3.42 0.44
C GLU A 28 12.13 -2.30 0.33
N LEU A 29 12.38 -1.30 -0.52
CA LEU A 29 11.43 -0.24 -0.79
C LEU A 29 10.12 -0.80 -1.39
N ILE A 30 10.23 -1.68 -2.39
CA ILE A 30 9.06 -2.29 -3.06
C ILE A 30 8.25 -3.13 -2.07
N ALA A 31 8.91 -3.96 -1.26
CA ALA A 31 8.23 -4.76 -0.24
C ALA A 31 7.49 -3.88 0.77
N THR A 32 8.17 -2.85 1.28
CA THR A 32 7.58 -1.88 2.21
C THR A 32 6.38 -1.16 1.61
N ALA A 33 6.47 -0.75 0.34
CA ALA A 33 5.37 -0.09 -0.36
C ALA A 33 4.15 -1.01 -0.49
N ILE A 34 4.37 -2.29 -0.82
CA ILE A 34 3.29 -3.29 -0.92
C ILE A 34 2.66 -3.54 0.45
N GLU A 35 3.45 -3.69 1.52
CA GLU A 35 2.94 -3.87 2.88
C GLU A 35 2.07 -2.69 3.32
N ASN A 36 2.51 -1.46 3.06
CA ASN A 36 1.77 -0.26 3.40
C ASN A 36 0.45 -0.17 2.62
N GLU A 37 0.45 -0.54 1.34
CA GLU A 37 -0.76 -0.54 0.52
C GLU A 37 -1.77 -1.59 0.99
N ILE A 38 -1.30 -2.78 1.38
CA ILE A 38 -2.16 -3.82 1.97
C ILE A 38 -2.80 -3.32 3.27
N LYS A 39 -2.03 -2.66 4.15
CA LYS A 39 -2.56 -2.08 5.39
C LYS A 39 -3.63 -1.02 5.09
N ARG A 40 -3.35 -0.10 4.17
CA ARG A 40 -4.26 0.97 3.76
C ARG A 40 -5.58 0.42 3.22
N ILE A 41 -5.53 -0.62 2.39
CA ILE A 41 -6.73 -1.28 1.86
C ILE A 41 -7.53 -1.92 3.01
N GLY A 42 -6.85 -2.64 3.91
CA GLY A 42 -7.51 -3.26 5.06
C GLY A 42 -8.15 -2.27 6.02
N GLU A 43 -7.49 -1.13 6.29
CA GLU A 43 -8.04 -0.03 7.09
C GLU A 43 -9.27 0.59 6.43
N ALA A 44 -9.20 0.87 5.12
CA ALA A 44 -10.33 1.41 4.37
C ALA A 44 -11.55 0.48 4.38
N ASP A 45 -11.33 -0.84 4.30
CA ASP A 45 -12.42 -1.82 4.39
C ASP A 45 -13.02 -1.89 5.80
N ALA A 46 -12.20 -1.79 6.85
CA ALA A 46 -12.68 -1.72 8.23
C ALA A 46 -13.50 -0.45 8.50
N GLU A 47 -13.02 0.71 8.03
CA GLU A 47 -13.76 1.98 8.15
C GLU A 47 -15.11 1.93 7.45
N ARG A 48 -15.16 1.35 6.24
CA ARG A 48 -16.42 1.14 5.50
C ARG A 48 -17.37 0.24 6.27
N GLN A 49 -16.88 -0.87 6.81
CA GLN A 49 -17.69 -1.79 7.59
C GLN A 49 -18.28 -1.12 8.85
N VAL A 50 -17.48 -0.30 9.54
CA VAL A 50 -17.95 0.49 10.69
C VAL A 50 -19.00 1.50 10.28
N ALA A 51 -18.78 2.24 9.18
CA ALA A 51 -19.74 3.21 8.67
C ALA A 51 -21.08 2.53 8.29
N ASP A 52 -21.04 1.38 7.62
CA ASP A 52 -22.24 0.64 7.24
C ASP A 52 -23.00 0.12 8.48
N GLN A 53 -22.28 -0.34 9.51
CA GLN A 53 -22.89 -0.74 10.78
C GLN A 53 -23.55 0.44 11.50
N LEU A 54 -22.89 1.60 11.55
CA LEU A 54 -23.45 2.82 12.14
C LEU A 54 -24.67 3.34 11.37
N ARG A 55 -24.65 3.26 10.03
CA ARG A 55 -25.80 3.62 9.18
C ARG A 55 -26.99 2.67 9.44
N GLY A 56 -26.74 1.37 9.54
CA GLY A 56 -27.77 0.37 9.88
C GLY A 56 -28.39 0.56 11.26
N LEU A 57 -27.63 1.15 12.20
CA LEU A 57 -28.09 1.52 13.53
C LEU A 57 -28.72 2.92 13.60
N GLY A 58 -28.70 3.69 12.50
CA GLY A 58 -29.29 5.03 12.42
C GLY A 58 -28.47 6.15 13.07
N TYR A 59 -27.17 5.93 13.33
CA TYR A 59 -26.29 6.97 13.90
C TYR A 59 -25.76 7.96 12.86
N ILE A 60 -25.72 7.56 11.59
CA ILE A 60 -25.24 8.36 10.45
C ILE A 60 -26.11 8.10 9.21
N GLU A 61 -26.21 9.06 8.29
CA GLU A 61 -26.94 8.96 7.00
C GLU A 61 -25.98 8.72 5.82
#